data_AF-A0A382D0Q5-F1
#
_entry.id   AF-A0A382D0Q5-F1
#
_cell.length_a   1.000
_cell.length_b   1.000
_cell.length_c   1.000
_cell.angle_alpha   90.00
_cell.angle_beta   90.00
_cell.angle_gamma   90.00
#
_symmetry.space_group_name_H-M   'P 1'
#
loop_
_entity.id
_entity.type
_entity.pdbx_description
1 polymer ?
#
loop_
_entity_poly.entity_id
_entity_poly.type
_entity_poly.pdbx_seq_one_letter_code
_entity_poly.pdbx_strand_id
1 'polypeptide(L)'
;QQVMAELQQVMSPDLVLGAVRSPEQEALLPRIEALVAVVIGYADHFMDDIGGRLIGNYPMLTEALRRRRVQTDEANRFIERILGLNLTQDQVERGTAFVAGVVDRAGDDGLRQLWSDERHLPTPNEVDAPGLWLARTELVD
;
A
#
# COMPACT_ATOMS: atom_id res chain seq x y z
N GLN A 1 -16.80 4.63 38.69
CA GLN A 1 -16.19 3.48 37.99
C GLN A 1 -16.32 3.60 36.48
N GLN A 2 -17.47 3.99 35.91
CA GLN A 2 -17.63 4.31 34.48
C GLN A 2 -16.68 5.41 33.96
N VAL A 3 -16.53 6.53 34.67
CA VAL A 3 -15.64 7.64 34.25
C VAL A 3 -14.16 7.23 34.16
N MET A 4 -13.72 6.29 34.99
CA MET A 4 -12.34 5.76 34.91
C MET A 4 -12.15 4.81 33.73
N ALA A 5 -13.20 4.08 33.33
CA ALA A 5 -13.18 3.23 32.14
C ALA A 5 -13.23 4.06 30.84
N GLU A 6 -14.00 5.15 30.82
CA GLU A 6 -14.01 6.12 29.71
C GLU A 6 -12.66 6.84 29.59
N LEU A 7 -12.07 7.29 30.71
CA LEU A 7 -10.72 7.87 30.72
C LEU A 7 -9.65 6.85 30.29
N GLN A 8 -9.78 5.58 30.66
CA GLN A 8 -8.87 4.52 30.20
C GLN A 8 -9.05 4.21 28.70
N GLN A 9 -10.27 4.31 28.16
CA GLN A 9 -10.50 4.23 26.71
C GLN A 9 -9.82 5.38 25.97
N VAL A 10 -9.99 6.62 26.45
CA VAL A 10 -9.38 7.82 25.84
C VAL A 10 -7.85 7.84 25.99
N MET A 11 -7.31 7.23 27.05
CA MET A 11 -5.86 7.12 27.29
C MET A 11 -5.21 5.82 26.76
N SER A 12 -5.92 5.03 25.95
CA SER A 12 -5.26 3.90 25.30
C SER A 12 -4.13 4.43 24.41
N PRO A 13 -2.90 3.90 24.52
CA PRO A 13 -1.73 4.44 23.81
C PRO A 13 -1.96 4.57 22.30
N ASP A 14 -2.73 3.65 21.72
CA ASP A 14 -3.11 3.67 20.30
C ASP A 14 -4.04 4.84 19.95
N LEU A 15 -4.98 5.20 20.83
CA LEU A 15 -5.85 6.36 20.65
C LEU A 15 -5.10 7.67 20.88
N VAL A 16 -4.17 7.73 21.85
CA VAL A 16 -3.38 8.93 22.16
C VAL A 16 -2.33 9.21 21.08
N LEU A 17 -1.72 8.18 20.50
CA LEU A 17 -0.77 8.31 19.39
C LEU A 17 -1.46 8.63 18.05
N GLY A 18 -2.72 8.19 17.87
CA GLY A 18 -3.56 8.54 16.72
C GLY A 18 -4.39 9.83 16.89
N ALA A 19 -4.45 10.40 18.10
CA ALA A 19 -5.27 11.56 18.42
C ALA A 19 -4.59 12.88 18.02
N VAL A 20 -5.25 13.56 17.07
CA VAL A 20 -4.95 14.89 16.53
C VAL A 20 -3.67 14.95 15.72
N ARG A 21 -3.82 14.70 14.41
CA ARG A 21 -2.80 14.98 13.41
C ARG A 21 -2.68 16.49 13.19
N SER A 22 -1.48 16.98 12.91
CA SER A 22 -1.31 18.35 12.46
C SER A 22 -1.86 18.53 11.03
N PRO A 23 -2.23 19.75 10.61
CA PRO A 23 -2.68 20.00 9.23
C PRO A 23 -1.65 19.55 8.18
N GLU A 24 -0.35 19.66 8.49
CA GLU A 24 0.73 19.19 7.62
C GLU A 24 0.75 17.66 7.51
N GLN A 25 0.50 16.95 8.61
CA GLN A 25 0.39 15.49 8.61
C GLN A 25 -0.83 15.04 7.80
N GLU A 26 -1.98 15.70 7.97
CA GLU A 26 -3.18 15.42 7.16
C GLU A 26 -2.92 15.62 5.66
N ALA A 27 -2.21 16.69 5.29
CA ALA A 27 -1.85 16.96 3.90
C ALA A 27 -0.91 15.91 3.29
N LEU A 28 -0.12 15.20 4.11
CA LEU A 28 0.79 14.14 3.66
C LEU A 28 0.13 12.76 3.54
N LEU A 29 -1.02 12.55 4.19
CA LEU A 29 -1.67 11.24 4.22
C LEU A 29 -1.93 10.64 2.85
N PRO A 30 -2.48 11.38 1.85
CA PRO A 30 -2.74 10.80 0.55
C PRO A 30 -1.47 10.26 -0.11
N ARG A 31 -0.31 10.89 0.11
CA ARG A 31 0.98 10.44 -0.41
C ARG A 31 1.45 9.17 0.29
N ILE A 32 1.31 9.09 1.60
CA ILE A 32 1.68 7.88 2.36
C ILE A 32 0.78 6.72 1.95
N GLU A 33 -0.53 6.93 1.87
CA GLU A 33 -1.49 5.91 1.44
C GLU A 33 -1.20 5.42 0.02
N ALA A 34 -0.92 6.33 -0.91
CA ALA A 34 -0.52 5.99 -2.28
C ALA A 34 0.77 5.15 -2.31
N LEU A 35 1.78 5.53 -1.53
CA LEU A 35 3.03 4.79 -1.45
C LEU A 35 2.82 3.39 -0.89
N VAL A 36 2.02 3.25 0.19
CA VAL A 36 1.74 1.94 0.77
C VAL A 36 0.94 1.06 -0.19
N ALA A 37 -0.05 1.61 -0.90
CA ALA A 37 -0.77 0.90 -1.94
C ALA A 37 0.19 0.34 -3.00
N VAL A 38 1.12 1.16 -3.47
CA VAL A 38 2.13 0.76 -4.46
C VAL A 38 3.10 -0.30 -3.92
N VAL A 39 3.55 -0.18 -2.67
CA VAL A 39 4.38 -1.21 -2.02
C VAL A 39 3.66 -2.56 -1.98
N ILE A 40 2.37 -2.56 -1.65
CA ILE A 40 1.56 -3.78 -1.62
C ILE A 40 1.46 -4.39 -3.03
N GLY A 41 1.09 -3.58 -4.03
CA GLY A 41 0.98 -4.06 -5.42
C GLY A 41 2.31 -4.59 -5.95
N TYR A 42 3.42 -3.92 -5.64
CA TYR A 42 4.75 -4.34 -6.06
C TYR A 42 5.15 -5.67 -5.41
N ALA A 43 4.91 -5.81 -4.11
CA ALA A 43 5.19 -7.05 -3.39
C ALA A 43 4.37 -8.22 -3.95
N ASP A 44 3.08 -8.00 -4.23
CA ASP A 44 2.21 -9.02 -4.81
C ASP A 44 2.70 -9.44 -6.21
N HIS A 45 3.03 -8.48 -7.10
CA HIS A 45 3.60 -8.77 -8.42
C HIS A 45 4.94 -9.52 -8.35
N PHE A 46 5.84 -9.09 -7.47
CA PHE A 46 7.14 -9.73 -7.28
C PHE A 46 7.02 -11.15 -6.72
N MET A 47 6.07 -11.38 -5.81
CA MET A 47 5.76 -12.71 -5.32
C MET A 47 5.22 -13.60 -6.44
N ASP A 48 4.37 -13.08 -7.33
CA ASP A 48 3.82 -13.82 -8.46
C ASP A 48 4.90 -14.22 -9.48
N ASP A 49 5.82 -13.31 -9.84
CA ASP A 49 6.93 -13.59 -10.76
C ASP A 49 7.88 -14.67 -10.21
N ILE A 50 8.24 -14.59 -8.94
CA ILE A 50 9.12 -15.59 -8.29
C ILE A 50 8.38 -16.91 -8.08
N GLY A 51 7.14 -16.84 -7.63
CA GLY A 51 6.32 -17.97 -7.25
C GLY A 51 6.01 -18.91 -8.41
N GLY A 52 5.67 -18.35 -9.57
CA GLY A 52 5.44 -19.11 -10.79
C GLY A 52 6.66 -19.90 -11.27
N ARG A 53 7.87 -19.44 -10.94
CA ARG A 53 9.14 -20.09 -11.34
C ARG A 53 9.56 -21.22 -10.41
N LEU A 54 9.19 -21.16 -9.13
CA LEU A 54 9.69 -22.07 -8.09
C LEU A 54 8.66 -23.11 -7.61
N ILE A 55 7.36 -22.85 -7.78
CA ILE A 55 6.31 -23.66 -7.17
C ILE A 55 5.32 -24.12 -8.24
N GLY A 56 5.28 -25.44 -8.52
CA GLY A 56 4.42 -26.00 -9.57
C GLY A 56 2.91 -25.80 -9.38
N ASN A 57 2.43 -25.58 -8.15
CA ASN A 57 1.02 -25.30 -7.82
C ASN A 57 0.79 -23.88 -7.27
N TYR A 58 1.65 -22.92 -7.66
CA TYR A 58 1.60 -21.55 -7.14
C TYR A 58 0.22 -20.87 -7.24
N PRO A 59 -0.57 -21.00 -8.34
CA PRO A 59 -1.88 -20.34 -8.44
C PRO A 59 -2.87 -20.73 -7.34
N MET A 60 -2.88 -22.00 -6.89
CA MET A 60 -3.75 -22.44 -5.80
C MET A 60 -3.31 -21.88 -4.44
N LEU A 61 -2.00 -21.72 -4.25
CA LEU A 61 -1.44 -21.15 -3.02
C LEU A 61 -1.72 -19.65 -2.93
N THR A 62 -1.49 -18.89 -4.01
CA THR A 62 -1.78 -17.46 -4.06
C THR A 62 -3.25 -17.18 -3.83
N GLU A 63 -4.16 -17.96 -4.43
CA GLU A 63 -5.59 -17.81 -4.19
C GLU A 63 -5.97 -18.12 -2.73
N ALA A 64 -5.38 -19.14 -2.11
CA ALA A 64 -5.60 -19.44 -0.70
C ALA A 64 -5.05 -18.32 0.23
N LEU A 65 -3.89 -17.76 -0.09
CA LEU A 65 -3.30 -16.64 0.64
C LEU A 65 -4.10 -15.35 0.47
N ARG A 66 -4.60 -15.07 -0.74
CA ARG A 66 -5.49 -13.93 -1.03
C ARG A 66 -6.77 -14.02 -0.21
N ARG A 67 -7.42 -15.19 -0.17
CA ARG A 67 -8.58 -15.45 0.69
C ARG A 67 -8.28 -15.30 2.18
N ARG A 68 -7.08 -15.70 2.61
CA ARG A 68 -6.63 -15.56 4.01
C ARG A 68 -6.29 -14.10 4.36
N ARG A 69 -5.85 -13.29 3.40
CA ARG A 69 -5.63 -11.84 3.57
C ARG A 69 -6.93 -11.12 3.93
N VAL A 70 -8.04 -11.52 3.29
CA VAL A 70 -9.40 -11.07 3.64
C VAL A 70 -9.79 -11.43 5.08
N GLN A 71 -9.19 -12.48 5.66
CA GLN A 71 -9.48 -12.95 7.03
C GLN A 71 -8.48 -12.49 8.09
N THR A 72 -7.24 -12.14 7.72
CA THR A 72 -6.14 -11.77 8.64
C THR A 72 -6.14 -10.25 8.85
N ASP A 73 -7.17 -9.80 9.54
CA ASP A 73 -7.60 -8.40 9.54
C ASP A 73 -7.17 -7.66 10.83
N GLU A 74 -6.89 -8.38 11.93
CA GLU A 74 -6.61 -7.74 13.23
C GLU A 74 -5.22 -7.11 13.36
N ALA A 75 -4.17 -7.74 12.83
CA ALA A 75 -2.80 -7.22 12.90
C ALA A 75 -2.58 -6.04 11.93
N ASN A 76 -3.19 -6.09 10.74
CA ASN A 76 -3.20 -4.97 9.79
C ASN A 76 -3.97 -3.79 10.37
N ARG A 77 -5.18 -4.01 10.91
CA ARG A 77 -5.96 -2.99 11.62
C ARG A 77 -5.19 -2.35 12.78
N PHE A 78 -4.28 -3.07 13.45
CA PHE A 78 -3.45 -2.50 14.52
C PHE A 78 -2.40 -1.53 13.98
N ILE A 79 -1.68 -1.89 12.91
CA ILE A 79 -0.70 -1.02 12.26
C ILE A 79 -1.39 0.20 11.61
N GLU A 80 -2.53 -0.01 10.97
CA GLU A 80 -3.41 1.05 10.44
C GLU A 80 -3.81 2.06 11.51
N ARG A 81 -4.22 1.59 12.70
CA ARG A 81 -4.60 2.46 13.83
C ARG A 81 -3.41 3.26 14.37
N ILE A 82 -2.22 2.67 14.45
CA ILE A 82 -1.00 3.36 14.90
C ILE A 82 -0.53 4.40 13.90
N LEU A 83 -0.55 4.08 12.61
CA LEU A 83 -0.10 4.99 11.55
C LEU A 83 -1.20 5.96 11.08
N GLY A 84 -2.44 5.77 11.56
CA GLY A 84 -3.63 6.50 11.11
C GLY A 84 -3.98 6.27 9.63
N LEU A 85 -3.47 5.19 9.03
CA LEU A 85 -3.70 4.85 7.63
C LEU A 85 -4.94 3.98 7.51
N ASN A 86 -5.78 4.23 6.51
CA ASN A 86 -6.90 3.36 6.21
C ASN A 86 -6.56 2.49 5.00
N LEU A 87 -5.98 1.32 5.26
CA LEU A 87 -5.63 0.34 4.21
C LEU A 87 -6.86 -0.46 3.81
N THR A 88 -7.76 0.22 3.09
CA THR A 88 -8.96 -0.42 2.56
C THR A 88 -8.63 -1.39 1.43
N GLN A 89 -9.58 -2.28 1.14
CA GLN A 89 -9.53 -3.12 -0.06
C GLN A 89 -9.30 -2.28 -1.33
N ASP A 90 -9.93 -1.10 -1.42
CA ASP A 90 -9.74 -0.17 -2.53
C ASP A 90 -8.27 0.26 -2.67
N GLN A 91 -7.55 0.48 -1.57
CA GLN A 91 -6.11 0.84 -1.64
C GLN A 91 -5.27 -0.30 -2.20
N VAL A 92 -5.58 -1.54 -1.83
CA VAL A 92 -4.91 -2.72 -2.39
C VAL A 92 -5.17 -2.81 -3.90
N GLU A 93 -6.41 -2.59 -4.32
CA GLU A 93 -6.80 -2.62 -5.73
C GLU A 93 -6.16 -1.50 -6.54
N ARG A 94 -6.05 -0.28 -5.99
CA ARG A 94 -5.33 0.84 -6.59
C ARG A 94 -3.86 0.50 -6.85
N GLY A 95 -3.17 -0.02 -5.84
CA GLY A 95 -1.78 -0.44 -5.97
C GLY A 95 -1.58 -1.55 -7.00
N THR A 96 -2.47 -2.55 -7.00
CA THR A 96 -2.47 -3.64 -7.98
C THR A 96 -2.67 -3.09 -9.40
N ALA A 97 -3.65 -2.20 -9.61
CA ALA A 97 -3.94 -1.60 -10.90
C ALA A 97 -2.78 -0.73 -11.39
N PHE A 98 -2.10 -0.02 -10.48
CA PHE A 98 -0.91 0.74 -10.80
C PHE A 98 0.19 -0.14 -11.38
N VAL A 99 0.58 -1.18 -10.63
CA VAL A 99 1.66 -2.08 -11.03
C VAL A 99 1.33 -2.80 -12.34
N ALA A 100 0.12 -3.34 -12.47
CA ALA A 100 -0.33 -3.95 -13.72
C ALA A 100 -0.26 -2.94 -14.89
N GLY A 101 -0.74 -1.71 -14.69
CA GLY A 101 -0.72 -0.69 -15.72
C GLY A 101 0.69 -0.26 -16.15
N VAL A 102 1.67 -0.26 -15.23
CA VAL A 102 3.08 -0.01 -15.56
C VAL A 102 3.68 -1.18 -16.34
N VAL A 103 3.51 -2.41 -15.84
CA VAL A 103 4.06 -3.63 -16.45
C VAL A 103 3.50 -3.83 -17.85
N ASP A 104 2.20 -3.60 -18.07
CA ASP A 104 1.57 -3.69 -19.39
C ASP A 104 2.18 -2.74 -20.43
N ARG A 105 2.76 -1.61 -20.00
CA ARG A 105 3.27 -0.54 -20.86
C ARG A 105 4.79 -0.57 -21.03
N ALA A 106 5.51 -0.89 -19.97
CA ALA A 106 6.97 -0.76 -19.89
C ALA A 106 7.68 -2.02 -19.36
N GLY A 107 6.92 -3.09 -19.09
CA GLY A 107 7.44 -4.34 -18.55
C GLY A 107 7.99 -4.20 -17.12
N ASP A 108 8.60 -5.29 -16.64
CA ASP A 108 9.25 -5.31 -15.33
C ASP A 108 10.41 -4.31 -15.23
N ASP A 109 11.07 -4.02 -16.36
CA ASP A 109 12.16 -3.07 -16.45
C ASP A 109 11.70 -1.65 -16.13
N GLY A 110 10.54 -1.25 -16.67
CA GLY A 110 9.90 0.01 -16.31
C GLY A 110 9.48 0.04 -14.84
N LEU A 111 8.92 -1.04 -14.32
CA LEU A 111 8.53 -1.14 -12.91
C LEU A 111 9.72 -1.02 -11.95
N ARG A 112 10.91 -1.54 -12.33
CA ARG A 112 12.12 -1.45 -11.50
C ARG A 112 12.60 -0.03 -11.25
N GLN A 113 12.23 0.93 -12.11
CA GLN A 113 12.54 2.34 -11.88
C GLN A 113 11.90 2.90 -10.60
N LEU A 114 10.80 2.30 -10.13
CA LEU A 114 10.10 2.73 -8.92
C LEU A 114 11.01 2.89 -7.70
N TRP A 115 12.05 2.07 -7.59
CA TRP A 115 12.96 2.03 -6.44
C TRP A 115 14.36 2.57 -6.75
N SER A 116 14.57 3.17 -7.93
CA SER A 116 15.89 3.66 -8.33
C SER A 116 16.30 4.95 -7.60
N ASP A 117 15.34 5.83 -7.31
CA ASP A 117 15.55 7.14 -6.68
C ASP A 117 14.22 7.64 -6.07
N GLU A 118 14.28 8.48 -5.03
CA GLU A 118 13.09 9.07 -4.39
C GLU A 118 12.17 9.84 -5.37
N ARG A 119 12.75 10.42 -6.43
CA ARG A 119 12.02 11.13 -7.48
C ARG A 119 11.14 10.20 -8.31
N HIS A 120 11.39 8.89 -8.31
CA HIS A 120 10.57 7.90 -8.99
C HIS A 120 9.38 7.44 -8.16
N LEU A 121 9.22 7.89 -6.91
CA LEU A 121 8.02 7.55 -6.14
C LEU A 121 6.79 8.20 -6.79
N PRO A 122 5.69 7.44 -6.96
CA PRO A 122 4.48 7.95 -7.58
C PRO A 122 3.72 8.88 -6.63
N THR A 123 3.11 9.89 -7.22
CA THR A 123 2.11 10.71 -6.55
C THR A 123 0.76 9.98 -6.50
N PRO A 124 -0.19 10.40 -5.64
CA PRO A 124 -1.51 9.76 -5.59
C PRO A 124 -2.23 9.69 -6.94
N ASN A 125 -2.17 10.77 -7.73
CA ASN A 125 -2.81 10.83 -9.05
C ASN A 125 -2.15 9.87 -10.06
N GLU A 126 -0.85 9.61 -9.89
CA GLU A 126 -0.09 8.70 -10.75
C GLU A 126 -0.33 7.24 -10.42
N VAL A 127 -0.65 6.93 -9.17
CA VAL A 127 -1.15 5.59 -8.78
C VAL A 127 -2.47 5.31 -9.51
N ASP A 128 -3.36 6.30 -9.59
CA ASP A 128 -4.64 6.15 -10.29
C ASP A 128 -4.49 6.17 -11.83
N ALA A 129 -3.42 6.79 -12.35
CA ALA A 129 -3.12 6.91 -13.77
C ALA A 129 -1.66 6.55 -14.07
N PRO A 130 -1.34 5.25 -14.24
CA PRO A 130 0.04 4.76 -14.30
C PRO A 130 0.85 5.33 -15.48
N GLY A 131 0.15 5.71 -16.56
CA GLY A 131 0.78 6.37 -17.70
C GLY A 131 1.35 7.75 -17.38
N LEU A 132 0.80 8.48 -16.39
CA LEU A 132 1.36 9.77 -15.95
C LEU A 132 2.69 9.57 -15.26
N TRP A 133 2.82 8.49 -14.48
CA TRP A 133 4.06 8.14 -13.81
C TRP A 133 5.16 7.84 -14.82
N LEU A 134 4.89 6.93 -15.76
CA LEU A 134 5.83 6.57 -16.83
C LEU A 134 6.29 7.79 -17.63
N ALA A 135 5.34 8.61 -18.07
CA ALA A 135 5.65 9.82 -18.82
C ALA A 135 6.55 10.79 -18.02
N ARG A 136 6.39 10.85 -16.70
CA ARG A 136 7.25 11.68 -15.85
C ARG A 136 8.62 11.06 -15.64
N THR A 137 8.71 9.76 -15.38
CA THR A 137 10.00 9.10 -15.10
C THR A 137 10.89 9.03 -16.34
N GLU A 138 10.30 8.81 -17.52
CA GLU A 138 11.02 8.87 -18.81
C GLU A 138 11.63 10.25 -19.12
N LEU A 139 11.10 11.34 -18.55
CA LEU A 139 11.64 12.69 -18.72
C LEU A 139 12.77 13.03 -17.72
N VAL A 140 12.94 12.21 -16.69
CA VAL A 140 13.92 12.44 -15.60
C VAL A 140 15.21 11.64 -15.83
N ASP A 141 15.16 10.60 -16.67
CA ASP A 141 16.30 9.86 -17.22
C ASP A 141 16.96 10.58 -18.42
#